data_AF-A0A511V1R1-F1
#
_entry.id   AF-A0A511V1R1-F1
#
_cell.length_a   1.000
_cell.length_b   1.000
_cell.length_c   1.000
_cell.angle_alpha   90.00
_cell.angle_beta   90.00
_cell.angle_gamma   90.00
#
_symmetry.space_group_name_H-M   'P 1'
#
loop_
_entity.id
_entity.type
_entity.pdbx_description
1 polymer ?
#
loop_
_entity_poly.entity_id
_entity_poly.type
_entity_poly.pdbx_seq_one_letter_code
_entity_poly.pdbx_strand_id
1 'polypeptide(L)'
;MVLKKQTVWLLSMLAVLVVLSAYYLVQGPVEQVPVATGNMNDTAQMPPDVPASDKDKGVSVETKQVAPQPEGTPVTTPSDDYFIGYKMQRDAQQEQEMGRFMEVMSNTEAKPAAIAEARKKYEELAALKDSQTQVEELVKSLGSYKDVVVIAKDDMVRVVVQTETLKKDKVVEIINVVKQHMKVSGNNIVVSYKP
;
A
#
# COMPACT_ATOMS: atom_id res chain seq x y z
N MET A 1 35.66 8.60 -37.32
CA MET A 1 34.75 9.74 -37.06
C MET A 1 35.00 10.23 -35.66
N VAL A 2 35.65 11.38 -35.51
CA VAL A 2 36.09 11.88 -34.20
C VAL A 2 34.86 12.49 -33.52
N LEU A 3 34.31 11.83 -32.49
CA LEU A 3 33.27 12.43 -31.66
C LEU A 3 33.84 13.75 -31.12
N LYS A 4 33.23 14.87 -31.50
CA LYS A 4 33.62 16.19 -31.03
C LYS A 4 33.51 16.17 -29.50
N LYS A 5 34.46 16.79 -28.79
CA LYS A 5 34.48 16.83 -27.31
C LYS A 5 33.13 17.31 -26.71
N GLN A 6 32.35 18.07 -27.48
CA GLN A 6 30.96 18.44 -27.18
C GLN A 6 29.99 17.25 -27.10
N THR A 7 30.12 16.23 -27.95
CA THR A 7 29.24 15.04 -27.94
C THR A 7 29.49 14.17 -26.71
N VAL A 8 30.71 14.16 -26.19
CA VAL A 8 31.06 13.43 -24.95
C VAL A 8 30.45 14.12 -23.73
N TRP A 9 30.50 15.45 -23.68
CA TRP A 9 29.83 16.23 -22.64
C TRP A 9 28.30 16.07 -22.70
N LEU A 10 27.74 16.05 -23.91
CA LEU A 10 26.30 15.89 -24.15
C LEU A 10 25.82 14.45 -23.85
N LEU A 11 26.60 13.42 -24.18
CA LEU A 11 26.27 12.03 -23.81
C LEU A 11 26.31 11.83 -22.29
N SER A 12 27.27 12.45 -21.59
CA SER A 12 27.33 12.37 -20.14
C SER A 12 26.11 13.01 -19.48
N MET A 13 25.65 14.16 -20.00
CA MET A 13 24.44 14.81 -19.50
C MET A 13 23.18 13.99 -19.80
N LEU A 14 23.10 13.36 -20.99
CA LEU A 14 21.99 12.47 -21.37
C LEU A 14 21.94 11.23 -20.48
N ALA A 15 23.08 10.60 -20.20
CA ALA A 15 23.17 9.42 -19.35
C ALA A 15 22.69 9.72 -17.92
N VAL A 16 23.07 10.88 -17.37
CA VAL A 16 22.58 11.34 -16.06
C VAL A 16 21.07 11.49 -16.06
N LEU A 17 20.49 12.09 -17.10
CA LEU A 17 19.03 12.30 -17.20
C LEU A 17 18.26 10.97 -17.26
N VAL A 18 18.77 9.98 -17.99
CA VAL A 18 18.18 8.64 -18.07
C VAL A 18 18.23 7.93 -16.71
N VAL A 19 19.35 8.02 -15.98
CA VAL A 19 19.47 7.45 -14.64
C VAL A 19 18.50 8.12 -13.66
N LEU A 20 18.34 9.44 -13.71
CA LEU A 20 17.32 10.13 -12.92
C LEU A 20 15.90 9.69 -13.31
N SER A 21 15.59 9.54 -14.61
CA SER A 21 14.25 9.08 -15.03
C SER A 21 13.95 7.66 -14.55
N ALA A 22 14.93 6.76 -14.57
CA ALA A 22 14.80 5.41 -14.05
C ALA A 22 14.65 5.41 -12.53
N TYR A 23 15.39 6.29 -11.84
CA TYR A 23 15.28 6.51 -10.40
C TYR A 23 13.88 7.02 -10.02
N TYR A 24 13.31 7.96 -10.77
CA TYR A 24 11.95 8.45 -10.56
C TYR A 24 10.86 7.45 -10.94
N LEU A 25 11.08 6.58 -11.92
CA LEU A 25 10.16 5.48 -12.24
C LEU A 25 10.12 4.40 -11.15
N VAL A 26 11.24 4.18 -10.44
CA VAL A 26 11.34 3.19 -9.34
C VAL A 26 10.79 3.74 -8.01
N GLN A 27 10.83 5.05 -7.77
CA GLN A 27 10.35 5.65 -6.51
C GLN A 27 8.87 6.03 -6.48
N GLY A 28 8.13 5.77 -7.56
CA GLY A 28 6.72 6.16 -7.65
C GLY A 28 6.53 7.69 -7.73
N PRO A 29 5.29 8.15 -8.00
CA PRO A 29 5.04 9.55 -8.29
C PRO A 29 5.33 10.44 -7.07
N VAL A 30 6.34 11.31 -7.17
CA VAL A 30 6.45 12.47 -6.28
C VAL A 30 5.34 13.45 -6.65
N GLU A 31 4.51 13.82 -5.67
CA GLU A 31 3.54 14.89 -5.83
C GLU A 31 4.24 16.14 -6.35
N GLN A 32 3.74 16.65 -7.48
CA GLN A 32 4.16 17.93 -8.00
C GLN A 32 3.69 19.01 -7.04
N VAL A 33 4.63 19.67 -6.35
CA VAL A 33 4.33 20.89 -5.60
C VAL A 33 3.89 21.94 -6.63
N PRO A 34 2.67 22.48 -6.54
CA PRO A 34 2.23 23.48 -7.49
C PRO A 34 3.09 24.73 -7.29
N VAL A 35 3.84 25.10 -8.33
CA VAL A 35 4.49 26.40 -8.41
C VAL A 35 3.38 27.42 -8.54
N ALA A 36 3.10 28.13 -7.45
CA ALA A 36 2.20 29.26 -7.42
C ALA A 36 2.81 30.40 -8.25
N THR A 37 2.40 30.51 -9.51
CA THR A 37 2.50 31.77 -10.26
C THR A 37 1.37 32.66 -9.77
N GLY A 38 1.74 33.77 -9.12
CA GLY A 38 0.83 34.68 -8.45
C GLY A 38 0.03 35.61 -9.36
N ASN A 39 -0.86 36.33 -8.67
CA ASN A 39 -1.64 37.53 -9.01
C ASN A 39 -3.03 37.24 -9.62
N MET A 40 -4.15 37.82 -9.14
CA MET A 40 -4.49 38.78 -8.09
C MET A 40 -6.00 38.61 -7.83
N ASN A 41 -6.46 38.69 -6.58
CA ASN A 41 -7.54 39.60 -6.14
C ASN A 41 -8.07 39.26 -4.72
N ASP A 42 -7.99 40.31 -3.90
CA ASP A 42 -8.87 40.72 -2.79
C ASP A 42 -8.86 40.03 -1.41
N THR A 43 -8.04 40.61 -0.52
CA THR A 43 -8.40 41.39 0.70
C THR A 43 -9.45 40.87 1.70
N ALA A 44 -8.99 40.53 2.92
CA ALA A 44 -9.43 41.06 4.24
C ALA A 44 -8.79 40.22 5.38
N GLN A 45 -7.84 40.77 6.17
CA GLN A 45 -8.01 41.28 7.56
C GLN A 45 -8.54 40.21 8.56
N MET A 46 -7.92 39.83 9.69
CA MET A 46 -7.12 40.53 10.72
C MET A 46 -6.32 39.51 11.60
N PRO A 47 -5.47 39.96 12.57
CA PRO A 47 -4.27 39.27 13.07
C PRO A 47 -4.38 38.72 14.54
N PRO A 48 -3.29 38.62 15.35
CA PRO A 48 -2.72 37.36 15.87
C PRO A 48 -2.89 37.18 17.39
N ASP A 49 -2.57 35.99 17.92
CA ASP A 49 -1.60 35.81 19.04
C ASP A 49 -1.63 34.39 19.64
N VAL A 50 -0.43 33.90 19.90
CA VAL A 50 -0.01 32.70 20.65
C VAL A 50 0.19 33.11 22.14
N PRO A 51 0.17 32.22 23.19
CA PRO A 51 1.24 31.22 23.39
C PRO A 51 0.95 29.93 24.22
N ALA A 52 1.71 28.89 23.84
CA ALA A 52 2.47 27.89 24.61
C ALA A 52 2.03 27.28 25.97
N SER A 53 2.23 25.96 26.06
CA SER A 53 2.69 25.06 27.18
C SER A 53 1.75 23.84 27.31
N ASP A 54 2.13 22.60 27.61
CA ASP A 54 3.36 21.90 27.97
C ASP A 54 3.15 20.39 27.65
N LYS A 55 4.21 19.60 27.75
CA LYS A 55 4.36 18.16 27.48
C LYS A 55 3.31 17.25 28.14
N ASP A 56 2.80 16.26 27.41
CA ASP A 56 2.79 14.87 27.90
C ASP A 56 2.70 13.83 26.75
N LYS A 57 3.26 12.66 27.00
CA LYS A 57 3.48 11.54 26.08
C LYS A 57 2.14 10.91 25.63
N GLY A 58 1.90 10.85 24.33
CA GLY A 58 0.68 10.24 23.77
C GLY A 58 0.94 9.51 22.45
N VAL A 59 0.46 8.27 22.38
CA VAL A 59 0.38 7.41 21.20
C VAL A 59 -0.21 8.17 20.02
N SER A 60 0.48 8.17 18.86
CA SER A 60 -0.01 8.79 17.63
C SER A 60 -1.13 7.94 17.02
N VAL A 61 -2.37 8.42 17.13
CA VAL A 61 -3.51 7.99 16.33
C VAL A 61 -3.82 9.13 15.39
N GLU A 62 -3.40 9.01 14.13
CA GLU A 62 -3.66 10.02 13.12
C GLU A 62 -5.02 9.73 12.44
N THR A 63 -6.06 10.43 12.92
CA THR A 63 -7.40 10.40 12.34
C THR A 63 -7.51 11.54 11.33
N LYS A 64 -7.51 11.21 10.03
CA LYS A 64 -7.86 12.18 8.97
C LYS A 64 -9.19 11.78 8.34
N GLN A 65 -10.25 12.46 8.76
CA GLN A 65 -11.58 12.47 8.16
C GLN A 65 -11.56 13.40 6.94
N VAL A 66 -12.14 12.97 5.82
CA VAL A 66 -12.47 13.83 4.67
C VAL A 66 -13.94 13.59 4.34
N ALA A 67 -14.72 14.68 4.33
CA ALA A 67 -16.16 14.72 4.09
C ALA A 67 -16.50 14.93 2.58
N PRO A 68 -17.75 14.67 2.14
CA PRO A 68 -18.10 14.06 0.84
C PRO A 68 -18.87 14.97 -0.15
N GLN A 69 -19.05 14.51 -1.41
CA GLN A 69 -20.09 14.95 -2.40
C GLN A 69 -20.09 14.03 -3.66
N PRO A 70 -21.15 13.97 -4.53
CA PRO A 70 -22.46 13.36 -4.30
C PRO A 70 -22.94 12.35 -5.40
N GLU A 71 -23.91 11.51 -5.03
CA GLU A 71 -25.02 10.89 -5.79
C GLU A 71 -24.81 9.89 -6.96
N GLY A 72 -25.43 8.71 -6.84
CA GLY A 72 -26.09 8.04 -7.98
C GLY A 72 -25.77 6.56 -8.25
N THR A 73 -25.73 5.67 -7.26
CA THR A 73 -25.70 4.19 -7.41
C THR A 73 -25.97 3.56 -6.03
N PRO A 74 -26.33 2.26 -5.87
CA PRO A 74 -26.60 1.70 -4.53
C PRO A 74 -25.43 2.08 -3.64
N VAL A 75 -25.70 2.79 -2.55
CA VAL A 75 -24.69 3.57 -1.81
C VAL A 75 -23.63 2.61 -1.25
N THR A 76 -22.65 2.25 -2.08
CA THR A 76 -21.36 1.80 -1.63
C THR A 76 -20.80 3.02 -0.93
N THR A 77 -20.64 2.86 0.37
CA THR A 77 -19.97 3.89 1.16
C THR A 77 -18.56 4.08 0.57
N PRO A 78 -17.94 5.27 0.67
CA PRO A 78 -16.58 5.49 0.21
C PRO A 78 -15.56 4.46 0.77
N SER A 79 -15.89 3.83 1.89
CA SER A 79 -15.12 2.72 2.44
C SER A 79 -15.35 1.39 1.73
N ASP A 80 -16.57 1.07 1.29
CA ASP A 80 -16.81 -0.12 0.45
C ASP A 80 -15.97 -0.06 -0.83
N ASP A 81 -15.95 1.10 -1.50
CA ASP A 81 -15.14 1.32 -2.71
C ASP A 81 -13.64 1.18 -2.42
N TYR A 82 -13.19 1.62 -1.23
CA TYR A 82 -11.81 1.41 -0.78
C TYR A 82 -11.47 -0.08 -0.65
N PHE A 83 -12.30 -0.87 0.04
CA PHE A 83 -12.03 -2.30 0.24
C PHE A 83 -12.10 -3.08 -1.08
N ILE A 84 -13.11 -2.81 -1.91
CA ILE A 84 -13.28 -3.45 -3.22
C ILE A 84 -12.10 -3.10 -4.14
N GLY A 85 -11.80 -1.81 -4.31
CA GLY A 85 -10.73 -1.34 -5.18
C GLY A 85 -9.37 -1.86 -4.72
N TYR A 86 -9.12 -1.86 -3.41
CA TYR A 86 -7.87 -2.38 -2.86
C TYR A 86 -7.73 -3.90 -3.05
N LYS A 87 -8.79 -4.68 -2.81
CA LYS A 87 -8.78 -6.14 -3.07
C LYS A 87 -8.50 -6.44 -4.52
N MET A 88 -9.20 -5.75 -5.43
CA MET A 88 -8.99 -5.90 -6.87
C MET A 88 -7.55 -5.56 -7.26
N GLN A 89 -6.98 -4.46 -6.73
CA GLN A 89 -5.59 -4.09 -6.99
C GLN A 89 -4.61 -5.13 -6.45
N ARG A 90 -4.78 -5.58 -5.22
CA ARG A 90 -3.96 -6.63 -4.61
C ARG A 90 -4.01 -7.91 -5.42
N ASP A 91 -5.20 -8.35 -5.78
CA ASP A 91 -5.41 -9.60 -6.52
C ASP A 91 -4.79 -9.50 -7.91
N ALA A 92 -4.93 -8.37 -8.61
CA ALA A 92 -4.28 -8.12 -9.89
C ALA A 92 -2.74 -8.14 -9.77
N GLN A 93 -2.17 -7.55 -8.71
CA GLN A 93 -0.72 -7.59 -8.48
C GLN A 93 -0.22 -9.01 -8.19
N GLN A 94 -0.92 -9.74 -7.32
CA GLN A 94 -0.59 -11.13 -6.99
C GLN A 94 -0.69 -12.04 -8.23
N GLU A 95 -1.73 -11.87 -9.04
CA GLU A 95 -1.92 -12.62 -10.28
C GLU A 95 -0.82 -12.30 -11.29
N GLN A 96 -0.40 -11.03 -11.41
CA GLN A 96 0.73 -10.65 -12.22
C GLN A 96 2.02 -11.33 -11.75
N GLU A 97 2.31 -11.35 -10.44
CA GLU A 97 3.50 -12.01 -9.90
C GLU A 97 3.46 -13.54 -10.13
N MET A 98 2.32 -14.17 -9.86
CA MET A 98 2.10 -15.59 -10.15
C MET A 98 2.31 -15.90 -11.64
N GLY A 99 1.77 -15.06 -12.53
CA GLY A 99 1.96 -15.18 -13.97
C GLY A 99 3.43 -15.09 -14.38
N ARG A 100 4.21 -14.19 -13.76
CA ARG A 100 5.66 -14.09 -14.00
C ARG A 100 6.40 -15.35 -13.57
N PHE A 101 6.08 -15.92 -12.41
CA PHE A 101 6.67 -17.19 -11.99
C PHE A 101 6.26 -18.33 -12.93
N MET A 102 5.01 -18.35 -13.40
CA MET A 102 4.51 -19.34 -14.35
C MET A 102 5.20 -19.24 -15.71
N GLU A 103 5.50 -18.04 -16.18
CA GLU A 103 6.28 -17.79 -17.40
C GLU A 103 7.71 -18.35 -17.26
N VAL A 104 8.38 -18.10 -16.13
CA VAL A 104 9.71 -18.66 -15.84
C VAL A 104 9.68 -20.19 -15.80
N MET A 105 8.64 -20.78 -15.20
CA MET A 105 8.46 -22.24 -15.16
C MET A 105 8.18 -22.84 -16.54
N SER A 106 7.55 -22.09 -17.44
CA SER A 106 7.19 -22.54 -18.78
C SER A 106 8.27 -22.27 -19.83
N ASN A 107 9.28 -21.44 -19.49
CA ASN A 107 10.37 -21.11 -20.37
C ASN A 107 11.37 -22.27 -20.47
N THR A 108 11.47 -22.86 -21.65
CA THR A 108 12.36 -23.99 -21.97
C THR A 108 13.85 -23.61 -21.98
N GLU A 109 14.19 -22.33 -22.06
CA GLU A 109 15.57 -21.82 -21.96
C GLU A 109 15.98 -21.44 -20.53
N ALA A 110 15.05 -21.47 -19.57
CA ALA A 110 15.36 -21.15 -18.19
C ALA A 110 16.24 -22.24 -17.55
N LYS A 111 17.16 -21.80 -16.69
CA LYS A 111 18.01 -22.74 -15.93
C LYS A 111 17.13 -23.58 -14.99
N PRO A 112 17.42 -24.88 -14.79
CA PRO A 112 16.67 -25.73 -13.86
C PRO A 112 16.54 -25.15 -12.44
N ALA A 113 17.57 -24.45 -11.96
CA ALA A 113 17.54 -23.76 -10.67
C ALA A 113 16.51 -22.61 -10.63
N ALA A 114 16.36 -21.85 -11.71
CA ALA A 114 15.39 -20.77 -11.81
C ALA A 114 13.95 -21.29 -11.89
N ILE A 115 13.74 -22.42 -12.56
CA ILE A 115 12.44 -23.10 -12.60
C ILE A 115 12.04 -23.58 -11.20
N ALA A 116 12.98 -24.19 -10.47
CA ALA A 116 12.75 -24.63 -9.10
C ALA A 116 12.47 -23.46 -8.15
N GLU A 117 13.20 -22.36 -8.28
CA GLU A 117 12.98 -21.15 -7.49
C GLU A 117 11.63 -20.49 -7.80
N ALA A 118 11.28 -20.36 -9.08
CA ALA A 118 9.98 -19.83 -9.51
C ALA A 118 8.82 -20.68 -8.99
N ARG A 119 8.94 -22.02 -9.03
CA ARG A 119 7.95 -22.93 -8.45
C ARG A 119 7.81 -22.73 -6.94
N LYS A 120 8.92 -22.63 -6.23
CA LYS A 120 8.91 -22.37 -4.79
C LYS A 120 8.24 -21.04 -4.47
N LYS A 121 8.57 -19.97 -5.21
CA LYS A 121 7.96 -18.65 -5.05
C LYS A 121 6.47 -18.64 -5.38
N TYR A 122 6.07 -19.38 -6.40
CA TYR A 122 4.66 -19.57 -6.75
C TYR A 122 3.89 -20.27 -5.61
N GLU A 123 4.43 -21.37 -5.08
CA GLU A 123 3.82 -22.10 -3.97
C GLU A 123 3.79 -21.26 -2.67
N GLU A 124 4.85 -20.51 -2.36
CA GLU A 124 4.90 -19.56 -1.24
C GLU A 124 3.83 -18.46 -1.37
N LEU A 125 3.70 -17.85 -2.55
CA LEU A 125 2.72 -16.81 -2.82
C LEU A 125 1.28 -17.34 -2.78
N ALA A 126 1.05 -18.56 -3.29
CA ALA A 126 -0.24 -19.24 -3.22
C ALA A 126 -0.64 -19.55 -1.77
N ALA A 127 0.27 -20.14 -0.98
CA ALA A 127 0.04 -20.42 0.43
C ALA A 127 -0.21 -19.14 1.24
N LEU A 128 0.48 -18.04 0.90
CA LEU A 128 0.25 -16.74 1.49
C LEU A 128 -1.15 -16.22 1.17
N LYS A 129 -1.59 -16.30 -0.09
CA LYS A 129 -2.93 -15.88 -0.53
C LYS A 129 -4.02 -16.69 0.17
N ASP A 130 -3.86 -18.00 0.28
CA ASP A 130 -4.79 -18.87 0.99
C ASP A 130 -4.87 -18.49 2.47
N SER A 131 -3.72 -18.26 3.10
CA SER A 131 -3.66 -17.82 4.51
C SER A 131 -4.32 -16.46 4.72
N GLN A 132 -4.09 -15.49 3.81
CA GLN A 132 -4.76 -14.19 3.84
C GLN A 132 -6.27 -14.33 3.75
N THR A 133 -6.76 -15.14 2.81
CA THR A 133 -8.20 -15.36 2.58
C THR A 133 -8.85 -16.03 3.79
N GLN A 134 -8.21 -17.05 4.36
CA GLN A 134 -8.68 -17.70 5.58
C GLN A 134 -8.74 -16.73 6.76
N VAL A 135 -7.70 -15.91 6.95
CA VAL A 135 -7.70 -14.90 8.02
C VAL A 135 -8.77 -13.85 7.79
N GLU A 136 -8.98 -13.38 6.56
CA GLU A 136 -10.06 -12.44 6.23
C GLU A 136 -11.44 -13.02 6.61
N GLU A 137 -11.71 -14.27 6.23
CA GLU A 137 -12.97 -14.94 6.51
C GLU A 137 -13.18 -15.17 8.02
N LEU A 138 -12.13 -15.61 8.72
CA LEU A 138 -12.14 -15.77 10.18
C LEU A 138 -12.37 -14.44 10.89
N VAL A 139 -11.67 -13.38 10.49
CA VAL A 139 -11.82 -12.05 11.11
C VAL A 139 -13.22 -11.48 10.83
N LYS A 140 -13.74 -11.63 9.60
CA LYS A 140 -15.13 -11.28 9.27
C LYS A 140 -16.13 -11.99 10.19
N SER A 141 -15.93 -13.29 10.43
CA SER A 141 -16.82 -14.07 11.29
C SER A 141 -16.73 -13.68 12.77
N LEU A 142 -15.53 -13.33 13.27
CA LEU A 142 -15.26 -12.98 14.67
C LEU A 142 -15.94 -11.70 15.15
N GLY A 143 -15.99 -10.69 14.28
CA GLY A 143 -16.53 -9.38 14.63
C GLY A 143 -17.75 -8.95 13.84
N SER A 144 -18.29 -9.83 12.98
CA SER A 144 -19.38 -9.50 12.04
C SER A 144 -19.07 -8.23 11.24
N TYR A 145 -17.81 -8.11 10.80
CA TYR A 145 -17.34 -6.96 10.05
C TYR A 145 -17.86 -7.01 8.62
N LYS A 146 -18.17 -5.84 8.06
CA LYS A 146 -18.73 -5.73 6.71
C LYS A 146 -17.72 -6.19 5.65
N ASP A 147 -16.49 -5.69 5.74
CA ASP A 147 -15.37 -6.18 4.95
C ASP A 147 -14.06 -6.16 5.76
N VAL A 148 -13.11 -7.00 5.34
CA VAL A 148 -11.80 -7.14 5.95
C VAL A 148 -10.79 -7.36 4.83
N VAL A 149 -9.67 -6.66 4.92
CA VAL A 149 -8.53 -6.82 4.02
C VAL A 149 -7.30 -7.17 4.84
N VAL A 150 -6.64 -8.26 4.47
CA VAL A 150 -5.34 -8.65 5.01
C VAL A 150 -4.27 -8.37 3.95
N ILE A 151 -3.26 -7.62 4.36
CA ILE A 151 -2.12 -7.21 3.54
C ILE A 151 -0.89 -7.82 4.19
N ALA A 152 -0.21 -8.72 3.48
CA ALA A 152 1.09 -9.22 3.93
C ALA A 152 2.16 -8.78 2.94
N LYS A 153 3.17 -8.08 3.44
CA LYS A 153 4.30 -7.60 2.66
C LYS A 153 5.56 -7.58 3.53
N ASP A 154 6.65 -8.17 3.04
CA ASP A 154 7.98 -8.10 3.66
C ASP A 154 7.95 -8.38 5.19
N ASP A 155 7.35 -9.51 5.59
CA ASP A 155 7.13 -9.94 6.98
C ASP A 155 6.20 -9.09 7.86
N MET A 156 5.65 -7.99 7.34
CA MET A 156 4.60 -7.20 8.00
C MET A 156 3.21 -7.59 7.51
N VAL A 157 2.29 -7.75 8.46
CA VAL A 157 0.87 -8.01 8.17
C VAL A 157 0.02 -6.87 8.67
N ARG A 158 -0.63 -6.16 7.75
CA ARG A 158 -1.63 -5.14 8.06
C ARG A 158 -3.02 -5.70 7.85
N VAL A 159 -3.84 -5.64 8.89
CA VAL A 159 -5.26 -6.00 8.83
C VAL A 159 -6.07 -4.71 8.89
N VAL A 160 -6.93 -4.50 7.90
CA VAL A 160 -7.86 -3.38 7.84
C VAL A 160 -9.27 -3.93 7.91
N VAL A 161 -10.04 -3.45 8.88
CA VAL A 161 -11.39 -3.93 9.18
C VAL A 161 -12.41 -2.82 8.95
N GLN A 162 -13.51 -3.13 8.26
CA GLN A 162 -14.61 -2.19 8.06
C GLN A 162 -15.54 -2.19 9.28
N THR A 163 -15.39 -1.17 10.12
CA THR A 163 -16.20 -0.96 11.32
C THR A 163 -16.06 0.47 11.83
N GLU A 164 -17.12 1.00 12.44
CA GLU A 164 -17.09 2.32 13.07
C GLU A 164 -16.22 2.34 14.34
N THR A 165 -16.15 1.21 15.06
CA THR A 165 -15.41 1.12 16.32
C THR A 165 -14.70 -0.23 16.45
N LEU A 166 -13.42 -0.19 16.81
CA LEU A 166 -12.63 -1.38 17.06
C LEU A 166 -12.15 -1.41 18.52
N LYS A 167 -12.70 -2.34 19.31
CA LYS A 167 -12.32 -2.51 20.72
C LYS A 167 -10.97 -3.21 20.83
N LYS A 168 -10.19 -2.86 21.86
CA LYS A 168 -8.87 -3.47 22.13
C LYS A 168 -8.94 -4.99 22.25
N ASP A 169 -9.98 -5.52 22.88
CA ASP A 169 -10.18 -6.97 23.02
C ASP A 169 -10.26 -7.66 21.65
N LYS A 170 -10.98 -7.05 20.69
CA LYS A 170 -11.08 -7.54 19.31
C LYS A 170 -9.78 -7.40 18.54
N VAL A 171 -9.01 -6.35 18.77
CA VAL A 171 -7.66 -6.21 18.19
C VAL A 171 -6.77 -7.39 18.61
N VAL A 172 -6.79 -7.76 19.89
CA VAL A 172 -5.98 -8.88 20.41
C VAL A 172 -6.42 -10.21 19.81
N GLU A 173 -7.73 -10.45 19.66
CA GLU A 173 -8.28 -11.62 18.98
C GLU A 173 -7.78 -11.69 17.52
N ILE A 174 -7.88 -10.60 16.76
CA ILE A 174 -7.43 -10.53 15.36
C ILE A 174 -5.92 -10.83 15.26
N ILE A 175 -5.11 -10.23 16.13
CA ILE A 175 -3.65 -10.47 16.17
C ILE A 175 -3.36 -11.95 16.40
N ASN A 176 -4.10 -12.62 17.29
CA ASN A 176 -3.89 -14.04 17.56
C ASN A 176 -4.25 -14.93 16.36
N VAL A 177 -5.34 -14.64 15.65
CA VAL A 177 -5.73 -15.38 14.44
C VAL A 177 -4.68 -15.23 13.35
N VAL A 178 -4.25 -13.99 13.08
CA VAL A 178 -3.21 -13.69 12.08
C VAL A 178 -1.91 -14.40 12.43
N LYS A 179 -1.48 -14.33 13.69
CA LYS A 179 -0.27 -14.99 14.20
C LYS A 179 -0.34 -16.51 14.01
N GLN A 180 -1.49 -17.12 14.29
CA GLN A 180 -1.67 -18.57 14.20
C GLN A 180 -1.71 -19.07 12.74
N HIS A 181 -2.38 -18.36 11.83
CA HIS A 181 -2.55 -18.80 10.45
C HIS A 181 -1.39 -18.38 9.54
N MET A 182 -0.84 -17.18 9.71
CA MET A 182 0.21 -16.66 8.83
C MET A 182 1.63 -16.93 9.36
N LYS A 183 1.76 -17.52 10.56
CA LYS A 183 3.05 -17.81 11.22
C LYS A 183 3.97 -16.59 11.36
N VAL A 184 3.40 -15.39 11.44
CA VAL A 184 4.13 -14.14 11.61
C VAL A 184 4.24 -13.75 13.08
N SER A 185 5.30 -13.01 13.42
CA SER A 185 5.47 -12.47 14.77
C SER A 185 4.41 -11.42 15.07
N GLY A 186 3.84 -11.45 16.28
CA GLY A 186 2.83 -10.47 16.72
C GLY A 186 3.27 -9.01 16.59
N ASN A 187 4.58 -8.75 16.72
CA ASN A 187 5.17 -7.42 16.59
C ASN A 187 5.09 -6.85 15.17
N ASN A 188 4.91 -7.72 14.16
CA ASN A 188 4.81 -7.31 12.77
C ASN A 188 3.35 -7.18 12.30
N ILE A 189 2.39 -7.33 13.21
CA ILE A 189 0.96 -7.27 12.91
C ILE A 189 0.43 -5.89 13.29
N VAL A 190 -0.12 -5.18 12.31
CA VAL A 190 -0.75 -3.86 12.50
C VAL A 190 -2.23 -3.99 12.20
N VAL A 191 -3.08 -3.73 13.18
CA VAL A 191 -4.54 -3.75 13.00
C VAL A 191 -5.05 -2.31 12.92
N SER A 192 -5.88 -2.03 11.93
CA SER A 192 -6.51 -0.73 11.69
C SER A 192 -7.98 -0.91 11.32
N TYR A 193 -8.77 0.12 11.53
CA TYR A 193 -10.18 0.12 11.17
C TYR A 193 -10.51 1.32 10.28
N LYS A 194 -11.52 1.13 9.42
CA LYS A 194 -12.12 2.17 8.60
C LYS A 194 -13.65 2.07 8.75
N PRO A 195 -14.36 3.19 8.98
CA PRO A 195 -15.82 3.18 8.98
C PRO A 195 -16.35 2.83 7.59
#